data_AF-A0A944ETP3-F1
#
_entry.id   AF-A0A944ETP3-F1
#
_cell.length_a   1.000
_cell.length_b   1.000
_cell.length_c   1.000
_cell.angle_alpha   90.00
_cell.angle_beta   90.00
_cell.angle_gamma   90.00
#
_symmetry.space_group_name_H-M   'P 1'
#
loop_
_entity.id
_entity.type
_entity.pdbx_description
1 polymer ?
#
loop_
_entity_poly.entity_id
_entity_poly.type
_entity_poly.pdbx_seq_one_letter_code
_entity_poly.pdbx_strand_id
1 'polypeptide(L)'
;MSYDDVDQTPEPALSLGDAALLSVFAKLFKDQVVPAIDEKIAAVKGPLLAAYDNPESSTKSIDAKVDGMAVATHTVAISKDKYAVGDEEAFTAFAEDRGEVEVIIRARPAFQDAMLKRAKYDKATDAIVDRLTGELIPGIIRIPGGKPTGSVSLRWKDGGQEAVMEAFHKGELDSLLRGVPMLPATPAREPEQQ
;
A
#
# COMPACT_ATOMS: atom_id res chain seq x y z
N MET A 1 -36.73 -20.20 29.61
CA MET A 1 -35.38 -19.64 29.71
C MET A 1 -35.15 -18.86 28.43
N SER A 2 -35.43 -17.55 28.48
CA SER A 2 -35.22 -16.61 27.38
C SER A 2 -33.81 -16.05 27.56
N TYR A 3 -32.98 -16.14 26.53
CA TYR A 3 -31.74 -15.37 26.46
C TYR A 3 -32.15 -13.96 26.07
N ASP A 4 -32.22 -13.08 27.06
CA ASP A 4 -32.46 -11.66 26.86
C ASP A 4 -31.39 -11.06 25.96
N ASP A 5 -31.88 -10.18 25.11
CA ASP A 5 -31.20 -9.33 24.15
C ASP A 5 -29.84 -8.84 24.67
N VAL A 6 -28.80 -9.12 23.89
CA VAL A 6 -27.56 -8.37 23.97
C VAL A 6 -27.88 -6.98 23.42
N ASP A 7 -28.08 -6.05 24.35
CA ASP A 7 -28.29 -4.63 24.13
C ASP A 7 -27.06 -4.07 23.36
N GLN A 8 -27.06 -4.23 22.04
CA GLN A 8 -26.13 -3.57 21.14
C GLN A 8 -26.54 -2.10 21.10
N THR A 9 -26.14 -1.35 22.13
CA THR A 9 -26.18 0.11 22.06
C THR A 9 -25.35 0.50 20.83
N PRO A 10 -25.96 1.09 19.77
CA PRO A 10 -25.19 1.47 18.60
C PRO A 10 -24.17 2.52 19.05
N GLU A 11 -22.88 2.25 18.85
CA GLU A 11 -21.84 3.26 19.04
C GLU A 11 -22.27 4.52 18.26
N PRO A 12 -22.31 5.69 18.92
CA PRO A 12 -22.73 6.90 18.23
C PRO A 12 -21.79 7.12 17.04
N ALA A 13 -22.37 7.17 15.84
CA ALA A 13 -21.63 7.43 14.62
C ALA A 13 -20.81 8.71 14.81
N LEU A 14 -19.48 8.61 14.69
CA LEU A 14 -18.55 9.73 14.80
C LEU A 14 -19.03 10.89 13.90
N SER A 15 -18.89 12.12 14.39
CA SER A 15 -19.17 13.28 13.54
C SER A 15 -18.20 13.30 12.34
N LEU A 16 -18.57 13.94 11.23
CA LEU A 16 -17.69 14.04 10.06
C LEU A 16 -16.36 14.74 10.41
N GLY A 17 -16.41 15.71 11.32
CA GLY A 17 -15.22 16.40 11.84
C GLY A 17 -14.31 15.46 12.63
N ASP A 18 -14.88 14.65 13.51
CA ASP A 18 -14.13 13.68 14.32
C ASP A 18 -13.56 12.54 13.46
N ALA A 19 -14.32 12.05 12.49
CA ALA A 19 -13.85 11.06 11.53
C ALA A 19 -12.71 11.61 10.66
N ALA A 20 -12.78 12.89 10.27
CA ALA A 20 -11.69 13.56 9.55
C ALA A 20 -10.46 13.73 10.45
N LEU A 21 -10.63 14.12 11.72
CA LEU A 21 -9.54 14.25 12.68
C LEU A 21 -8.86 12.92 12.97
N LEU A 22 -9.64 11.84 13.15
CA LEU A 22 -9.13 10.49 13.31
C LEU A 22 -8.34 10.03 12.08
N SER A 23 -8.84 10.29 10.87
CA SER A 23 -8.13 9.96 9.63
C SER A 23 -6.81 10.72 9.49
N VAL A 24 -6.79 12.00 9.87
CA VAL A 24 -5.61 12.85 9.88
C VAL A 24 -4.58 12.34 10.89
N PHE A 25 -5.01 12.04 12.12
CA PHE A 25 -4.16 11.45 13.15
C PHE A 25 -3.63 10.09 12.72
N ALA A 26 -4.49 9.17 12.26
CA ALA A 26 -4.09 7.83 11.84
C ALA A 26 -3.07 7.88 10.70
N LYS A 27 -3.23 8.82 9.76
CA LYS A 27 -2.23 9.05 8.71
C LYS A 27 -0.91 9.53 9.29
N LEU A 28 -0.93 10.53 10.17
CA LEU A 28 0.29 11.08 10.77
C LEU A 28 1.01 10.05 11.64
N PHE A 29 0.27 9.32 12.46
CA PHE A 29 0.77 8.22 13.28
C PHE A 29 1.37 7.12 12.40
N LYS A 30 0.68 6.73 11.33
CA LYS A 30 1.23 5.79 10.34
C LYS A 30 2.54 6.32 9.75
N ASP A 31 2.56 7.56 9.28
CA ASP A 31 3.71 8.17 8.61
C ASP A 31 4.92 8.35 9.57
N GLN A 32 4.72 8.36 10.89
CA GLN A 32 5.81 8.42 11.89
C GLN A 32 6.20 7.05 12.45
N VAL A 33 5.22 6.23 12.82
CA VAL A 33 5.44 4.96 13.53
C VAL A 33 5.80 3.83 12.57
N VAL A 34 5.20 3.77 11.38
CA VAL A 34 5.54 2.71 10.41
C VAL A 34 7.01 2.77 10.01
N PRO A 35 7.60 3.93 9.64
CA PRO A 35 9.04 3.97 9.35
C PRO A 35 9.92 3.55 10.52
N ALA A 36 9.57 3.93 11.75
CA ALA A 36 10.32 3.52 12.94
C ALA A 36 10.22 2.01 13.20
N ILE A 37 9.04 1.42 13.02
CA ILE A 37 8.84 -0.04 13.10
C ILE A 37 9.60 -0.74 11.96
N ASP A 38 9.48 -0.25 10.73
CA ASP A 38 10.16 -0.78 9.55
C ASP A 38 11.68 -0.73 9.72
N GLU A 39 12.23 0.32 10.35
CA GLU A 39 13.64 0.40 10.71
C GLU A 39 14.04 -0.73 11.68
N LYS A 40 13.22 -1.00 12.71
CA LYS A 40 13.47 -2.10 13.66
C LYS A 40 13.37 -3.46 12.99
N ILE A 41 12.41 -3.66 12.10
CA ILE A 41 12.28 -4.89 11.29
C ILE A 41 13.51 -5.05 10.39
N ALA A 42 13.93 -3.97 9.71
CA ALA A 42 15.07 -3.98 8.81
C ALA A 42 16.40 -4.19 9.54
N ALA A 43 16.52 -3.78 10.81
CA ALA A 43 17.73 -3.92 11.61
C ALA A 43 18.19 -5.38 11.77
N VAL A 44 17.28 -6.36 11.67
CA VAL A 44 17.62 -7.80 11.75
C VAL A 44 18.44 -8.26 10.53
N LYS A 45 18.27 -7.61 9.36
CA LYS A 45 18.86 -8.06 8.09
C LYS A 45 20.39 -8.06 8.12
N GLY A 46 21.00 -6.96 8.57
CA GLY A 46 22.47 -6.79 8.53
C GLY A 46 23.21 -7.89 9.32
N PRO A 47 22.90 -8.09 10.61
CA PRO A 47 23.51 -9.14 11.41
C PRO A 47 23.26 -10.55 10.86
N LEU A 48 22.04 -10.84 10.36
CA LEU A 48 21.73 -12.16 9.84
C LEU A 48 22.48 -12.47 8.52
N LEU A 49 22.64 -11.49 7.64
CA LEU A 49 23.47 -11.66 6.43
C LEU A 49 24.95 -11.84 6.79
N ALA A 50 25.48 -11.06 7.72
CA ALA A 50 26.86 -11.23 8.19
C ALA A 50 27.10 -12.61 8.82
N ALA A 51 26.11 -13.16 9.53
CA ALA A 51 26.19 -14.52 10.12
C ALA A 51 26.08 -15.63 9.06
N TYR A 52 25.39 -15.39 7.95
CA TYR A 52 25.34 -16.30 6.81
C TYR A 52 26.65 -16.30 6.02
N ASP A 53 27.24 -15.13 5.76
CA ASP A 53 28.49 -14.98 5.01
C ASP A 53 29.72 -15.42 5.81
N ASN A 54 29.61 -15.55 7.13
CA ASN A 54 30.68 -16.07 7.97
C ASN A 54 30.88 -17.57 7.70
N PRO A 55 32.06 -17.99 7.21
CA PRO A 55 32.33 -19.38 6.85
C PRO A 55 32.31 -20.35 8.04
N GLU A 56 32.44 -19.86 9.28
CA GLU A 56 32.39 -20.72 10.48
C GLU A 56 30.97 -20.96 11.01
N SER A 57 30.04 -20.02 10.81
CA SER A 57 28.65 -20.16 11.28
C SER A 57 27.67 -20.55 10.18
N SER A 58 27.79 -19.95 8.99
CA SER A 58 26.87 -20.16 7.86
C SER A 58 25.38 -20.14 8.27
N THR A 59 25.04 -19.26 9.22
CA THR A 59 23.73 -19.27 9.87
C THR A 59 22.67 -18.77 8.90
N LYS A 60 21.87 -19.70 8.37
CA LYS A 60 20.81 -19.39 7.40
C LYS A 60 19.52 -18.87 8.04
N SER A 61 19.24 -19.27 9.28
CA SER A 61 17.98 -18.94 9.96
C SER A 61 18.16 -18.76 11.47
N ILE A 62 17.34 -17.89 12.06
CA ILE A 62 17.27 -17.65 13.50
C ILE A 62 15.83 -17.51 13.98
N ASP A 63 15.51 -18.12 15.12
CA ASP A 63 14.20 -18.00 15.74
C ASP A 63 14.13 -16.75 16.65
N ALA A 64 13.10 -15.94 16.45
CA ALA A 64 12.63 -14.98 17.44
C ALA A 64 11.84 -15.73 18.52
N LYS A 65 12.20 -15.53 19.80
CA LYS A 65 11.61 -16.23 20.93
C LYS A 65 11.01 -15.25 21.94
N VAL A 66 9.88 -15.63 22.53
CA VAL A 66 9.26 -14.97 23.70
C VAL A 66 9.13 -16.02 24.78
N ASP A 67 9.68 -15.75 25.98
CA ASP A 67 9.70 -16.70 27.11
C ASP A 67 10.22 -18.10 26.75
N GLY A 68 11.22 -18.16 25.87
CA GLY A 68 11.83 -19.40 25.38
C GLY A 68 11.03 -20.14 24.29
N MET A 69 9.78 -19.72 24.02
CA MET A 69 8.97 -20.24 22.92
C MET A 69 9.31 -19.51 21.62
N ALA A 70 9.60 -20.26 20.54
CA ALA A 70 9.78 -19.68 19.22
C ALA A 70 8.45 -19.12 18.69
N VAL A 71 8.44 -17.83 18.34
CA VAL A 71 7.26 -17.12 17.83
C VAL A 71 7.36 -16.79 16.34
N ALA A 72 8.57 -16.71 15.79
CA ALA A 72 8.82 -16.51 14.36
C ALA A 72 10.25 -16.93 14.00
N THR A 73 10.54 -17.15 12.72
CA THR A 73 11.89 -17.45 12.22
C THR A 73 12.27 -16.47 11.11
N HIS A 74 13.42 -15.83 11.24
CA HIS A 74 14.04 -15.07 10.15
C HIS A 74 14.97 -15.99 9.37
N THR A 75 14.82 -16.07 8.05
CA THR A 75 15.65 -16.90 7.18
C THR A 75 16.22 -16.04 6.05
N VAL A 76 17.51 -16.22 5.74
CA VAL A 76 18.13 -15.60 4.56
C VAL A 76 17.51 -16.19 3.31
N ALA A 77 16.81 -15.35 2.55
CA ALA A 77 16.26 -15.72 1.26
C ALA A 77 17.38 -15.76 0.21
N ILE A 78 17.56 -16.92 -0.40
CA ILE A 78 18.52 -17.12 -1.49
C ILE A 78 17.71 -17.04 -2.79
N SER A 79 18.07 -16.10 -3.67
CA SER A 79 17.45 -16.02 -4.98
C SER A 79 17.77 -17.29 -5.76
N LYS A 80 16.74 -17.93 -6.31
CA LYS A 80 16.95 -18.95 -7.33
C LYS A 80 17.53 -18.30 -8.58
N ASP A 81 18.24 -19.09 -9.37
CA ASP A 81 18.74 -18.67 -10.66
C ASP A 81 17.59 -18.12 -11.51
N LYS A 82 17.86 -16.97 -12.13
CA LYS A 82 16.98 -16.38 -13.14
C LYS A 82 17.68 -16.55 -14.49
N TYR A 83 16.95 -17.13 -15.43
CA TYR A 83 17.41 -17.30 -16.79
C TYR A 83 16.76 -16.21 -17.64
N ALA A 84 17.58 -15.52 -18.43
CA ALA A 84 17.13 -14.54 -19.42
C ALA A 84 17.57 -15.01 -20.80
N VAL A 85 16.83 -14.61 -21.82
CA VAL A 85 17.25 -14.82 -23.20
C VAL A 85 18.47 -13.95 -23.46
N GLY A 86 19.63 -14.59 -23.68
CA GLY A 86 20.88 -13.90 -23.99
C GLY A 86 21.05 -13.60 -25.48
N ASP A 87 20.35 -14.36 -26.33
CA ASP A 87 20.33 -14.24 -27.78
C ASP A 87 18.89 -14.43 -28.28
N GLU A 88 18.27 -13.32 -28.67
CA GLU A 88 16.87 -13.29 -29.08
C GLU A 88 16.65 -14.01 -30.42
N GLU A 89 17.63 -13.96 -31.33
CA GLU A 89 17.53 -14.58 -32.65
C GLU A 89 17.61 -16.10 -32.52
N ALA A 90 18.57 -16.61 -31.76
CA ALA A 90 18.71 -18.03 -31.50
C ALA A 90 17.49 -18.61 -30.75
N PHE A 91 16.94 -17.86 -29.80
CA PHE A 91 15.75 -18.28 -29.06
C PHE A 91 14.48 -18.26 -29.94
N THR A 92 14.34 -17.24 -30.79
CA THR A 92 13.21 -17.16 -31.74
C THR A 92 13.26 -18.31 -32.75
N ALA A 93 14.42 -18.62 -33.31
CA ALA A 93 14.59 -19.78 -34.20
C ALA A 93 14.22 -21.09 -33.50
N PHE A 94 14.60 -21.26 -32.23
CA PHE A 94 14.19 -22.42 -31.42
C PHE A 94 12.67 -22.48 -31.20
N ALA A 95 12.01 -21.33 -30.98
CA ALA A 95 10.56 -21.26 -30.84
C ALA A 95 9.83 -21.55 -32.16
N GLU A 96 10.37 -21.09 -33.29
CA GLU A 96 9.85 -21.39 -34.64
C GLU A 96 9.88 -22.90 -34.92
N ASP A 97 10.99 -23.57 -34.60
CA ASP A 97 11.14 -25.03 -34.74
C ASP A 97 10.12 -25.83 -33.90
N ARG A 98 9.59 -25.21 -32.84
CA ARG A 98 8.57 -25.80 -31.95
C ARG A 98 7.15 -25.40 -32.32
N GLY A 99 6.96 -24.52 -33.30
CA GLY A 99 5.66 -24.00 -33.70
C GLY A 99 5.03 -23.07 -32.67
N GLU A 100 5.83 -22.50 -31.75
CA GLU A 100 5.38 -21.65 -30.64
C GLU A 100 5.44 -20.15 -30.97
N VAL A 101 5.40 -19.80 -32.27
CA VAL A 101 5.45 -18.41 -32.75
C VAL A 101 4.08 -17.94 -33.20
N GLU A 102 3.66 -16.76 -32.70
CA GLU A 102 2.39 -16.13 -33.02
C GLU A 102 2.58 -14.82 -33.82
N VAL A 103 1.70 -14.58 -34.80
CA VAL A 103 1.62 -13.31 -35.53
C VAL A 103 0.40 -12.52 -35.05
N ILE A 104 0.63 -11.43 -34.30
CA ILE A 104 -0.44 -10.57 -33.78
C ILE A 104 -0.65 -9.36 -34.71
N ILE A 105 -1.81 -9.29 -35.37
CA ILE A 105 -2.25 -8.09 -36.10
C ILE A 105 -2.96 -7.16 -35.12
N ARG A 106 -2.29 -6.07 -34.73
CA ARG A 106 -2.87 -5.04 -33.86
C ARG A 106 -2.69 -3.65 -34.44
N ALA A 107 -3.62 -2.75 -34.11
CA ALA A 107 -3.41 -1.33 -34.34
C ALA A 107 -2.13 -0.87 -33.63
N ARG A 108 -1.42 0.10 -34.20
CA ARG A 108 -0.20 0.64 -33.60
C ARG A 108 -0.54 1.21 -32.21
N PRO A 109 0.13 0.81 -31.11
CA PRO A 109 -0.20 1.27 -29.76
C PRO A 109 -0.23 2.80 -29.64
N ALA A 110 0.74 3.48 -30.26
CA ALA A 110 0.79 4.95 -30.27
C ALA A 110 -0.42 5.60 -30.97
N PHE A 111 -0.98 4.96 -32.01
CA PHE A 111 -2.18 5.44 -32.69
C PHE A 111 -3.41 5.26 -31.81
N GLN A 112 -3.55 4.11 -31.16
CA GLN A 112 -4.63 3.83 -30.22
C GLN A 112 -4.61 4.83 -29.04
N ASP A 113 -3.44 5.05 -28.43
CA ASP A 113 -3.29 6.01 -27.33
C ASP A 113 -3.59 7.45 -27.76
N ALA A 114 -3.16 7.84 -28.96
CA ALA A 114 -3.45 9.16 -29.51
C ALA A 114 -4.95 9.37 -29.74
N MET A 115 -5.65 8.37 -30.28
CA MET A 115 -7.10 8.42 -30.50
C MET A 115 -7.87 8.49 -29.18
N LEU A 116 -7.49 7.69 -28.18
CA LEU A 116 -8.13 7.72 -26.85
C LEU A 116 -7.95 9.07 -26.15
N LYS A 117 -6.78 9.71 -26.25
CA LYS A 117 -6.52 11.04 -25.68
C LYS A 117 -7.30 12.16 -26.39
N ARG A 118 -7.61 11.98 -27.67
CA ARG A 118 -8.35 12.95 -28.49
C ARG A 118 -9.85 12.71 -28.50
N ALA A 119 -10.30 11.53 -28.08
CA ALA A 119 -11.71 11.17 -28.01
C ALA A 119 -12.49 12.17 -27.14
N LYS A 120 -13.53 12.74 -27.73
CA LYS A 120 -14.49 13.62 -27.08
C LYS A 120 -15.89 13.09 -27.32
N TYR A 121 -16.68 13.06 -26.26
CA TYR A 121 -18.09 12.75 -26.38
C TYR A 121 -18.87 13.96 -26.89
N ASP A 122 -19.55 13.78 -28.01
CA ASP A 122 -20.51 14.75 -28.54
C ASP A 122 -21.91 14.39 -28.04
N LYS A 123 -22.49 15.30 -27.26
CA LYS A 123 -23.83 15.14 -26.68
C LYS A 123 -24.94 15.27 -27.72
N ALA A 124 -24.69 15.94 -28.85
CA ALA A 124 -25.72 16.17 -29.87
C ALA A 124 -25.97 14.93 -30.74
N THR A 125 -24.91 14.15 -30.97
CA THR A 125 -24.93 12.96 -31.84
C THR A 125 -24.81 11.64 -31.08
N ASP A 126 -24.66 11.71 -29.75
CA ASP A 126 -24.39 10.56 -28.86
C ASP A 126 -23.19 9.72 -29.31
N ALA A 127 -22.17 10.38 -29.88
CA ALA A 127 -21.02 9.73 -30.51
C ALA A 127 -19.68 10.15 -29.90
N ILE A 128 -18.64 9.34 -30.13
CA ILE A 128 -17.26 9.68 -29.80
C ILE A 128 -16.57 10.19 -31.05
N VAL A 129 -16.12 11.44 -30.99
CA VAL A 129 -15.45 12.11 -32.10
C VAL A 129 -14.02 12.48 -31.71
N ASP A 130 -13.12 12.57 -32.68
CA ASP A 130 -11.80 13.19 -32.46
C ASP A 130 -12.02 14.69 -32.23
N ARG A 131 -11.54 15.18 -31.09
CA ARG A 131 -11.64 16.60 -30.73
C ARG A 131 -10.97 17.54 -31.74
N LEU A 132 -9.97 17.08 -32.49
CA LEU A 132 -9.20 17.88 -33.44
C LEU A 132 -9.85 17.92 -34.83
N THR A 133 -10.31 16.77 -35.34
CA THR A 133 -10.85 16.66 -36.71
C THR A 133 -12.38 16.71 -36.74
N GLY A 134 -13.04 16.42 -35.61
CA GLY A 134 -14.49 16.25 -35.54
C GLY A 134 -14.99 14.94 -36.14
N GLU A 135 -14.11 14.06 -36.60
CA GLU A 135 -14.46 12.78 -37.21
C GLU A 135 -14.90 11.76 -36.16
N LEU A 136 -15.85 10.90 -36.53
CA LEU A 136 -16.30 9.79 -35.70
C LEU A 136 -15.14 8.79 -35.47
N ILE A 137 -14.89 8.42 -34.21
CA ILE A 137 -13.94 7.35 -33.87
C ILE A 137 -14.71 6.06 -33.61
N PRO A 138 -14.75 5.09 -34.55
CA PRO A 138 -15.47 3.84 -34.37
C PRO A 138 -14.80 2.95 -33.30
N GLY A 139 -15.62 2.20 -32.56
CA GLY A 139 -15.14 1.19 -31.60
C GLY A 139 -14.76 1.71 -30.21
N ILE A 140 -14.93 3.00 -29.90
CA ILE A 140 -14.71 3.56 -28.56
C ILE A 140 -16.03 3.66 -27.80
N ILE A 141 -16.06 3.14 -26.57
CA ILE A 141 -17.21 3.23 -25.65
C ILE A 141 -16.94 4.30 -24.59
N ARG A 142 -17.95 5.14 -24.31
CA ARG A 142 -17.90 6.09 -23.19
C ARG A 142 -18.17 5.38 -21.87
N ILE A 143 -17.25 5.53 -20.92
CA ILE A 143 -17.51 5.24 -19.50
C ILE A 143 -17.82 6.59 -18.82
N PRO A 144 -19.05 6.83 -18.35
CA PRO A 144 -19.41 8.09 -17.68
C PRO A 144 -18.58 8.31 -16.41
N GLY A 145 -17.81 9.39 -16.37
CA GLY A 145 -17.13 9.85 -15.15
C GLY A 145 -18.08 10.58 -14.17
N GLY A 146 -17.56 10.96 -13.00
CA GLY A 146 -18.27 11.80 -12.02
C GLY A 146 -18.88 11.05 -10.82
N LYS A 147 -18.71 9.73 -10.74
CA LYS A 147 -18.97 9.00 -9.49
C LYS A 147 -17.79 9.16 -8.54
N PRO A 148 -18.00 9.28 -7.21
CA PRO A 148 -16.90 9.20 -6.25
C PRO A 148 -16.10 7.93 -6.50
N THR A 149 -14.80 8.08 -6.69
CA THR A 149 -13.87 6.96 -6.92
C THR A 149 -13.59 6.16 -5.65
N GLY A 150 -14.21 6.54 -4.52
CA GLY A 150 -13.87 6.03 -3.19
C GLY A 150 -12.53 6.55 -2.66
N SER A 151 -11.78 7.32 -3.45
CA SER A 151 -10.49 7.88 -3.04
C SER A 151 -10.66 9.25 -2.38
N VAL A 152 -10.10 9.42 -1.18
CA VAL A 152 -10.02 10.71 -0.48
C VAL A 152 -8.56 11.16 -0.47
N SER A 153 -8.30 12.41 -0.85
CA SER A 153 -6.96 13.03 -0.78
C SER A 153 -6.85 13.90 0.46
N LEU A 154 -5.82 13.68 1.28
CA LEU A 154 -5.49 14.52 2.43
C LEU A 154 -4.42 15.54 2.04
N ARG A 155 -4.62 16.81 2.41
CA ARG A 155 -3.62 17.88 2.32
C ARG A 155 -3.51 18.59 3.67
N TRP A 156 -2.29 18.76 4.16
CA TRP A 156 -2.02 19.49 5.40
C TRP A 156 -2.16 21.00 5.18
N LYS A 157 -2.66 21.69 6.21
CA LYS A 157 -2.54 23.14 6.34
C LYS A 157 -1.29 23.46 7.16
N ASP A 158 -0.77 24.67 7.04
CA ASP A 158 0.38 25.15 7.81
C ASP A 158 0.15 24.97 9.32
N GLY A 159 1.12 24.35 10.01
CA GLY A 159 1.04 24.06 11.45
C GLY A 159 0.07 22.93 11.85
N GLY A 160 -0.62 22.32 10.89
CA GLY A 160 -1.67 21.32 11.17
C GLY A 160 -1.13 20.00 11.71
N GLN A 161 0.11 19.63 11.38
CA GLN A 161 0.74 18.41 11.90
C GLN A 161 1.11 18.56 13.37
N GLU A 162 1.74 19.68 13.71
CA GLU A 162 2.18 20.02 15.06
C GLU A 162 0.99 20.08 16.02
N ALA A 163 -0.10 20.75 15.60
CA ALA A 163 -1.32 20.86 16.40
C ALA A 163 -1.96 19.50 16.71
N VAL A 164 -1.99 18.57 15.75
CA VAL A 164 -2.55 17.22 15.95
C VAL A 164 -1.67 16.39 16.90
N MET A 165 -0.34 16.49 16.79
CA MET A 165 0.57 15.81 17.72
C MET A 165 0.49 16.37 19.13
N GLU A 166 0.35 17.69 19.27
CA GLU A 166 0.18 18.32 20.57
C GLU A 166 -1.14 17.89 21.24
N ALA A 167 -2.25 17.88 20.49
CA ALA A 167 -3.54 17.40 20.99
C ALA A 167 -3.47 15.92 21.42
N PHE A 168 -2.73 15.09 20.68
CA PHE A 168 -2.47 13.70 21.05
C PHE A 168 -1.71 13.61 22.38
N HIS A 169 -0.58 14.32 22.53
CA HIS A 169 0.22 14.27 23.77
C HIS A 169 -0.53 14.80 24.99
N LYS A 170 -1.49 15.72 24.79
CA LYS A 170 -2.37 16.24 25.84
C LYS A 170 -3.55 15.31 26.19
N GLY A 171 -3.72 14.19 25.48
CA GLY A 171 -4.84 13.27 25.65
C GLY A 171 -6.18 13.80 25.12
N GLU A 172 -6.17 14.90 24.37
CA GLU A 172 -7.40 15.53 23.85
C GLU A 172 -8.08 14.66 22.76
N LEU A 173 -7.34 13.70 22.20
CA LEU A 173 -7.84 12.76 21.18
C LEU A 173 -8.26 11.40 21.77
N ASP A 174 -8.08 11.14 23.06
CA ASP A 174 -8.26 9.80 23.67
C ASP A 174 -9.65 9.21 23.45
N SER A 175 -10.68 10.06 23.52
CA SER A 175 -12.06 9.64 23.31
C SER A 175 -12.32 9.14 21.89
N LEU A 176 -11.61 9.71 20.90
CA LEU A 176 -11.66 9.37 19.48
C LEU A 176 -10.76 8.17 19.14
N LEU A 177 -9.69 7.95 19.91
CA LEU A 177 -8.70 6.89 19.68
C LEU A 177 -9.06 5.56 20.35
N ARG A 178 -10.22 5.45 20.99
CA ARG A 178 -10.69 4.19 21.59
C ARG A 178 -10.71 3.07 20.55
N GLY A 179 -10.06 1.96 20.88
CA GLY A 179 -9.95 0.78 20.00
C GLY A 179 -8.77 0.79 19.04
N VAL A 180 -8.00 1.88 18.95
CA VAL A 180 -6.73 1.88 18.20
C VAL A 180 -5.63 1.27 19.08
N PRO A 181 -4.98 0.16 18.66
CA PRO A 181 -3.88 -0.41 19.42
C PRO A 181 -2.69 0.55 19.41
N MET A 182 -2.51 1.26 20.52
CA MET A 182 -1.37 2.15 20.73
C MET A 182 -0.17 1.32 21.19
N LEU A 183 1.03 1.69 20.74
CA LEU A 183 2.25 1.17 21.36
C LEU A 183 2.25 1.62 22.83
N PRO A 184 2.45 0.71 23.80
CA PRO A 184 2.49 1.10 25.21
C PRO A 184 3.60 2.12 25.42
N ALA A 185 3.28 3.21 26.12
CA ALA A 185 4.29 4.20 26.49
C ALA A 185 5.40 3.54 27.31
N THR A 186 6.67 3.87 27.01
CA THR A 186 7.81 3.45 27.83
C THR A 186 7.52 3.82 29.29
N PRO A 187 7.55 2.88 30.26
CA PRO A 187 7.32 3.22 31.64
C PRO A 187 8.35 4.25 32.09
N ALA A 188 7.88 5.33 32.71
CA ALA A 188 8.76 6.32 33.32
C ALA A 188 9.66 5.57 34.32
N ARG A 189 10.98 5.71 34.17
CA ARG A 189 11.92 5.25 35.20
C ARG A 189 11.58 5.99 36.48
N GLU A 190 11.05 5.27 37.46
CA GLU A 190 10.95 5.80 38.82
C GLU A 190 12.37 6.21 39.26
N PRO A 191 12.56 7.43 39.78
CA PRO A 191 13.84 7.79 40.37
C PRO A 191 14.06 6.88 41.58
N GLU A 192 15.14 6.08 41.54
CA GLU A 192 15.64 5.34 42.70
C GLU A 192 15.76 6.31 43.88
N GLN A 193 14.92 6.11 44.89
CA GLN A 193 15.08 6.78 46.18
C GLN A 193 16.33 6.21 46.85
N GLN A 194 17.26 7.11 47.16
CA GLN A 194 18.46 6.87 47.96
C GLN A 194 18.10 6.48 49.40
#